data_AF-A0A0Q5NZN4-F1
#
_entry.id   AF-A0A0Q5NZN4-F1
#
_cell.length_a   1.000
_cell.length_b   1.000
_cell.length_c   1.000
_cell.angle_alpha   90.00
_cell.angle_beta   90.00
_cell.angle_gamma   90.00
#
_symmetry.space_group_name_H-M   'P 1'
#
loop_
_entity.id
_entity.type
_entity.pdbx_description
1 polymer ?
#
loop_
_entity_poly.entity_id
_entity_poly.type
_entity_poly.pdbx_seq_one_letter_code
_entity_poly.pdbx_strand_id
1 'polypeptide(L)'
;MISYHAREGMASPYEITIEFTHPELLARADYLGRDGHFTITAEDSIEPRVYRGIVTQFKRIKKTKDFYRYTIVVASQMKRLALLHRCRVFQQQSAKQIIESILLNDKFMDHQFEFKLERRRYRRTLHRCRVFQQQSAKQIIESILLNDKFMDHQFEFKLRRDYPVHDFRLQYQISDLDYIRLLCEQEGIYFYTEQGKHGDVVVFGDDIDHYVYTPELKVPYRENAGLEAGTEAVFALETHTEVVPQSVLVADYNPLVAWERFKDEANVAINDTTTYGQPYIYGTNHLSQDGARWEAQLRHEAAIAWQVVYHGQSNVLELRPGRILRIDEPLPDAPSGQVIIEVTHSGGRGVAYSNSYKAIPSDRRFRLKIDESKWPKIHGALSARVTSPV
;
A
#
# COMPACT_ATOMS: atom_id res chain seq x y z
N MET A 1 -2.13 28.73 4.35
CA MET A 1 -2.64 27.38 4.68
C MET A 1 -3.52 27.48 5.91
N ILE A 2 -4.69 26.82 5.90
CA ILE A 2 -5.64 26.79 7.03
C ILE A 2 -5.40 25.54 7.86
N SER A 3 -5.41 24.37 7.22
CA SER A 3 -5.25 23.07 7.86
C SER A 3 -4.77 22.03 6.85
N TYR A 4 -4.30 20.89 7.36
CA TYR A 4 -4.06 19.70 6.56
C TYR A 4 -4.38 18.42 7.32
N HIS A 5 -4.60 17.38 6.53
CA HIS A 5 -4.62 15.99 6.97
C HIS A 5 -3.78 15.16 6.00
N ALA A 6 -2.70 14.54 6.49
CA ALA A 6 -1.85 13.63 5.72
C ALA A 6 -2.07 12.20 6.22
N ARG A 7 -2.71 11.35 5.40
CA ARG A 7 -2.96 9.95 5.71
C ARG A 7 -1.97 9.06 4.99
N GLU A 8 -1.35 8.15 5.73
CA GLU A 8 -0.42 7.14 5.25
C GLU A 8 -0.84 5.78 5.79
N GLY A 9 -0.62 4.71 5.03
CA GLY A 9 -0.92 3.37 5.51
C GLY A 9 -0.11 2.28 4.81
N MET A 10 0.04 1.14 5.48
CA MET A 10 0.54 -0.07 4.85
C MET A 10 -0.40 -0.49 3.72
N ALA A 11 0.19 -0.92 2.62
CA ALA A 11 -0.46 -1.25 1.36
C ALA A 11 -1.36 -0.14 0.77
N SER A 12 -1.11 1.12 1.16
CA SER A 12 -1.83 2.27 0.62
C SER A 12 -0.90 3.44 0.31
N PRO A 13 -0.97 4.02 -0.90
CA PRO A 13 -0.30 5.29 -1.15
C PRO A 13 -0.86 6.36 -0.21
N TYR A 14 0.01 7.25 0.24
CA TYR A 14 -0.39 8.38 1.06
C TYR A 14 -1.23 9.40 0.29
N GLU A 15 -2.06 10.13 1.03
CA GLU A 15 -2.86 11.25 0.54
C GLU A 15 -2.84 12.40 1.55
N ILE A 16 -2.58 13.61 1.05
CA ILE A 16 -2.43 14.81 1.84
C ILE A 16 -3.46 15.81 1.36
N THR A 17 -4.46 16.04 2.19
CA THR A 17 -5.51 17.02 1.95
C THR A 17 -5.10 18.32 2.61
N ILE A 18 -4.93 19.37 1.80
CA ILE A 18 -4.51 20.70 2.27
C ILE A 18 -5.63 21.68 2.00
N GLU A 19 -5.99 22.44 3.02
CA GLU A 19 -6.97 23.51 2.92
C GLU A 19 -6.28 24.87 3.00
N PHE A 20 -6.63 25.79 2.10
CA PHE A 20 -6.02 27.12 2.06
C PHE A 20 -6.95 28.19 1.46
N THR A 21 -6.57 29.45 1.66
CA THR A 21 -7.23 30.63 1.08
C THR A 21 -6.33 31.33 0.07
N HIS A 22 -6.91 31.90 -0.97
CA HIS A 22 -6.22 32.73 -1.95
C HIS A 22 -7.10 33.94 -2.34
N PRO A 23 -6.55 35.16 -2.48
CA PRO A 23 -7.33 36.35 -2.86
C PRO A 23 -7.90 36.23 -4.28
N GLU A 24 -7.16 35.62 -5.19
CA GLU A 24 -7.54 35.48 -6.60
C GLU A 24 -8.24 34.14 -6.92
N LEU A 25 -8.96 34.14 -8.04
CA LEU A 25 -9.56 32.93 -8.60
C LEU A 25 -8.47 32.08 -9.29
N LEU A 26 -8.25 30.88 -8.76
CA LEU A 26 -7.24 29.95 -9.26
C LEU A 26 -7.82 28.99 -10.30
N ALA A 27 -7.11 28.80 -11.41
CA ALA A 27 -7.52 27.88 -12.47
C ALA A 27 -7.02 26.47 -12.18
N ARG A 28 -7.93 25.48 -12.19
CA ARG A 28 -7.59 24.07 -11.89
C ARG A 28 -6.51 23.47 -12.80
N ALA A 29 -6.36 24.01 -14.02
CA ALA A 29 -5.41 23.50 -15.02
C ALA A 29 -3.95 23.76 -14.63
N ASP A 30 -3.70 24.72 -13.74
CA ASP A 30 -2.36 25.07 -13.29
C ASP A 30 -1.89 24.13 -12.17
N TYR A 31 -2.82 23.45 -11.50
CA TYR A 31 -2.53 22.59 -10.35
C TYR A 31 -2.70 21.10 -10.66
N LEU A 32 -3.80 20.68 -11.30
CA LEU A 32 -4.12 19.26 -11.49
C LEU A 32 -3.06 18.54 -12.33
N GLY A 33 -2.57 17.41 -11.80
CA GLY A 33 -1.57 16.57 -12.46
C GLY A 33 -0.15 17.11 -12.43
N ARG A 34 0.10 18.23 -11.74
CA ARG A 34 1.46 18.74 -11.47
C ARG A 34 2.05 18.06 -10.25
N ASP A 35 3.38 18.02 -10.20
CA ASP A 35 4.10 17.60 -9.00
C ASP A 35 3.83 18.58 -7.85
N GLY A 36 3.73 18.03 -6.65
CA GLY A 36 3.44 18.77 -5.42
C GLY A 36 4.40 18.34 -4.32
N HIS A 37 4.91 19.32 -3.57
CA HIS A 37 5.75 19.10 -2.41
C HIS A 37 5.00 19.57 -1.17
N PHE A 38 4.96 18.73 -0.15
CA PHE A 38 4.39 19.07 1.14
C PHE A 38 5.40 18.73 2.25
N THR A 39 5.56 19.64 3.21
CA THR A 39 6.52 19.47 4.29
C THR A 39 5.85 19.73 5.62
N ILE A 40 6.05 18.82 6.57
CA ILE A 40 5.66 19.00 7.97
C ILE A 40 6.93 19.26 8.77
N THR A 41 6.96 20.40 9.46
CA THR A 41 8.00 20.78 10.42
C THR A 41 7.34 20.86 11.79
N ALA A 42 7.80 20.05 12.75
CA ALA A 42 7.51 20.28 14.16
C ALA A 42 8.58 21.20 14.76
N GLU A 43 8.20 22.05 15.71
CA GLU A 43 9.13 23.02 16.33
C GLU A 43 10.35 22.33 16.97
N ASP A 44 10.16 21.11 17.48
CA ASP A 44 11.18 20.34 18.19
C ASP A 44 11.86 19.25 17.34
N SER A 45 11.51 19.11 16.05
CA SER A 45 12.07 18.08 15.18
C SER A 45 13.20 18.62 14.30
N ILE A 46 14.34 17.94 14.34
CA ILE A 46 15.55 18.32 13.59
C ILE A 46 15.37 18.08 12.08
N GLU A 47 14.58 17.07 11.69
CA GLU A 47 14.37 16.73 10.29
C GLU A 47 12.90 16.90 9.88
N PRO A 48 12.60 17.75 8.88
CA PRO A 48 11.25 17.91 8.39
C PRO A 48 10.80 16.66 7.65
N ARG A 49 9.53 16.30 7.81
CA ARG A 49 8.91 15.24 7.02
C ARG A 49 8.49 15.78 5.66
N VAL A 50 9.04 15.24 4.58
CA VAL A 50 8.82 15.74 3.23
C VAL A 50 8.08 14.71 2.38
N TYR A 51 7.04 15.14 1.70
CA TYR A 51 6.26 14.35 0.76
C TYR A 51 6.42 14.91 -0.65
N ARG A 52 6.69 14.03 -1.62
CA ARG A 52 6.87 14.39 -3.03
C ARG A 52 5.87 13.64 -3.89
N GLY A 53 4.72 14.26 -4.11
CA GLY A 53 3.60 13.64 -4.78
C GLY A 53 3.16 14.38 -6.03
N ILE A 54 1.94 14.07 -6.46
CA ILE A 54 1.20 14.76 -7.51
C ILE A 54 -0.09 15.31 -6.97
N VAL A 55 -0.53 16.43 -7.54
CA VAL A 55 -1.84 17.00 -7.26
C VAL A 55 -2.91 16.19 -8.00
N THR A 56 -3.69 15.41 -7.26
CA THR A 56 -4.75 14.56 -7.82
C THR A 56 -6.13 15.21 -7.78
N GLN A 57 -6.36 16.11 -6.83
CA GLN A 57 -7.62 16.83 -6.69
C GLN A 57 -7.41 18.31 -6.40
N PHE A 58 -8.28 19.14 -6.96
CA PHE A 58 -8.33 20.58 -6.73
C PHE A 58 -9.79 21.00 -6.68
N LYS A 59 -10.24 21.44 -5.50
CA LYS A 59 -11.63 21.80 -5.23
C LYS A 59 -11.70 23.23 -4.72
N ARG A 60 -12.56 24.04 -5.32
CA ARG A 60 -12.97 25.32 -4.73
C ARG A 60 -14.15 25.06 -3.79
N ILE A 61 -14.00 25.40 -2.52
CA ILE A 61 -15.00 25.13 -1.47
C ILE A 61 -15.96 26.31 -1.33
N LYS A 62 -15.41 27.51 -1.16
CA LYS A 62 -16.17 28.71 -0.82
C LYS A 62 -15.57 29.94 -1.48
N LYS A 63 -16.42 30.92 -1.78
CA LYS A 63 -16.04 32.29 -2.13
C LYS A 63 -16.55 33.22 -1.03
N THR A 64 -15.70 34.11 -0.55
CA THR A 64 -16.06 35.28 0.27
C THR A 64 -15.80 36.55 -0.54
N LYS A 65 -16.02 37.73 0.05
CA LYS A 65 -15.72 39.01 -0.61
C LYS A 65 -14.22 39.17 -0.87
N ASP A 66 -13.39 38.71 0.08
CA ASP A 66 -11.95 39.00 0.11
C ASP A 66 -11.08 37.81 -0.32
N PHE A 67 -11.61 36.59 -0.30
CA PHE A 67 -10.84 35.39 -0.64
C PHE A 67 -11.68 34.22 -1.17
N TYR A 68 -11.00 33.29 -1.80
CA TYR A 68 -11.49 31.97 -2.18
C TYR A 68 -10.86 30.91 -1.28
N ARG A 69 -11.64 29.93 -0.85
CA ARG A 69 -11.18 28.79 -0.05
C ARG A 69 -11.12 27.54 -0.92
N TYR A 70 -9.98 26.85 -0.90
CA TYR A 70 -9.71 25.68 -1.73
C TYR A 70 -9.23 24.49 -0.89
N THR A 71 -9.49 23.30 -1.42
CA THR A 71 -8.84 22.05 -1.02
C THR A 71 -7.99 21.56 -2.17
N ILE A 72 -6.75 21.18 -1.90
CA ILE A 72 -5.87 20.48 -2.82
C ILE A 72 -5.46 19.15 -2.21
N VAL A 73 -5.42 18.08 -3.02
CA VAL A 73 -4.97 16.76 -2.58
C VAL A 73 -3.66 16.42 -3.28
N VAL A 74 -2.59 16.32 -2.51
CA VAL A 74 -1.29 15.80 -2.96
C VAL A 74 -1.20 14.34 -2.57
N ALA A 75 -0.97 13.45 -3.53
CA ALA A 75 -0.89 12.02 -3.29
C ALA A 75 0.42 11.45 -3.81
N SER A 76 0.84 10.30 -3.28
CA SER A 76 2.00 9.56 -3.81
C SER A 76 1.91 9.38 -5.33
N GLN A 77 3.06 9.38 -6.01
CA GLN A 77 3.14 9.08 -7.44
C GLN A 77 2.46 7.73 -7.79
N MET A 78 2.44 6.78 -6.84
CA MET A 78 1.78 5.49 -7.01
C MET A 78 0.26 5.63 -7.21
N LYS A 79 -0.35 6.76 -6.81
CA LYS A 79 -1.77 7.04 -7.06
C LYS A 79 -2.10 7.20 -8.55
N ARG A 80 -1.12 7.46 -9.42
CA ARG A 80 -1.33 7.46 -10.88
C ARG A 80 -1.77 6.10 -11.41
N LEU A 81 -1.31 5.02 -10.79
CA LEU A 81 -1.69 3.65 -11.14
C LEU A 81 -3.19 3.39 -10.95
N ALA A 82 -3.86 4.16 -10.08
CA ALA A 82 -5.31 4.13 -9.92
C ALA A 82 -6.06 4.88 -11.05
N LEU A 83 -5.42 5.85 -11.70
CA LEU A 83 -6.03 6.70 -12.74
C LEU A 83 -5.87 6.15 -14.16
N LEU A 84 -4.99 5.17 -14.35
CA LEU A 84 -4.63 4.65 -15.65
C LEU A 84 -5.46 3.42 -16.01
N HIS A 85 -6.16 3.53 -17.14
CA HIS A 85 -6.95 2.45 -17.74
C HIS A 85 -6.50 2.24 -19.20
N ARG A 86 -5.51 1.37 -19.42
CA ARG A 86 -5.08 0.90 -20.76
C ARG A 86 -5.05 -0.63 -20.84
N CYS A 87 -5.92 -1.24 -21.64
CA CYS A 87 -5.78 -2.67 -22.01
C CYS A 87 -4.56 -2.88 -22.91
N ARG A 88 -3.69 -3.83 -22.55
CA ARG A 88 -2.62 -4.34 -23.42
C ARG A 88 -2.39 -5.81 -23.08
N VAL A 89 -2.29 -6.64 -24.12
CA VAL A 89 -1.93 -8.05 -23.99
C VAL A 89 -0.42 -8.14 -24.18
N PHE A 90 0.30 -8.67 -23.18
CA PHE A 90 1.72 -8.99 -23.31
C PHE A 90 1.83 -10.52 -23.23
N GLN A 91 2.39 -11.15 -24.26
CA GLN A 91 2.67 -12.57 -24.29
C GLN A 91 4.19 -12.76 -24.30
N GLN A 92 4.70 -13.68 -23.47
CA GLN A 92 6.10 -14.14 -23.46
C GLN A 92 7.18 -13.04 -23.39
N GLN A 93 7.00 -11.99 -22.58
CA GLN A 93 8.06 -11.00 -22.34
C GLN A 93 8.57 -11.06 -20.90
N SER A 94 9.88 -11.25 -20.76
CA SER A 94 10.61 -10.94 -19.52
C SER A 94 10.55 -9.43 -19.24
N ALA A 95 10.73 -9.01 -17.97
CA ALA A 95 10.78 -7.58 -17.61
C ALA A 95 11.74 -6.78 -18.50
N LYS A 96 12.88 -7.39 -18.88
CA LYS A 96 13.86 -6.84 -19.83
C LYS A 96 13.31 -6.64 -21.24
N GLN A 97 12.52 -7.57 -21.77
CA GLN A 97 11.90 -7.46 -23.10
C GLN A 97 10.74 -6.47 -23.13
N ILE A 98 10.03 -6.28 -22.02
CA ILE A 98 9.05 -5.20 -21.87
C ILE A 98 9.77 -3.85 -21.96
N ILE A 99 10.89 -3.68 -21.23
CA ILE A 99 11.75 -2.49 -21.27
C ILE A 99 12.26 -2.22 -22.70
N GLU A 100 12.81 -3.22 -23.39
CA GLU A 100 13.26 -3.09 -24.78
C GLU A 100 12.12 -2.71 -25.74
N SER A 101 10.92 -3.27 -25.58
CA SER A 101 9.76 -2.91 -26.43
C SER A 101 9.25 -1.48 -26.23
N ILE A 102 9.48 -0.91 -25.04
CA ILE A 102 9.12 0.48 -24.71
C ILE A 102 10.21 1.42 -25.20
N LEU A 103 11.47 1.08 -24.97
CA LEU A 103 12.63 1.82 -25.46
C LEU A 103 12.76 1.80 -26.99
N LEU A 104 12.29 0.75 -27.68
CA LEU A 104 12.28 0.69 -29.14
C LEU A 104 11.11 1.47 -29.77
N ASN A 105 10.03 1.72 -29.03
CA ASN A 105 8.93 2.57 -29.49
C ASN A 105 9.21 4.07 -29.27
N ASP A 106 10.02 4.41 -28.27
CA ASP A 106 10.49 5.78 -28.05
C ASP A 106 11.92 5.90 -28.59
N LYS A 107 12.08 6.38 -29.83
CA LYS A 107 13.37 6.76 -30.42
C LYS A 107 14.11 7.77 -29.52
N PHE A 108 14.94 7.32 -28.59
CA PHE A 108 15.94 8.18 -27.94
C PHE A 108 17.19 7.38 -27.62
N MET A 109 18.14 7.47 -28.54
CA MET A 109 19.55 7.58 -28.19
C MET A 109 19.94 9.06 -28.31
N ASP A 110 20.82 9.43 -27.41
CA ASP A 110 21.68 10.61 -27.39
C ASP A 110 21.13 11.92 -26.81
N HIS A 111 22.02 12.54 -26.07
CA HIS A 111 21.82 13.69 -25.20
C HIS A 111 21.33 14.92 -25.95
N GLN A 112 20.17 15.47 -25.57
CA GLN A 112 19.88 16.91 -25.50
C GLN A 112 18.51 17.11 -24.84
N PHE A 113 18.49 17.86 -23.73
CA PHE A 113 17.26 18.20 -23.02
C PHE A 113 16.39 19.13 -23.88
N GLU A 114 15.33 18.61 -24.47
CA GLU A 114 14.24 19.41 -25.04
C GLU A 114 12.95 19.11 -24.25
N PHE A 115 12.57 20.03 -23.36
CA PHE A 115 11.33 19.94 -22.58
C PHE A 115 10.12 20.12 -23.50
N LYS A 116 9.58 19.02 -24.04
CA LYS A 116 8.26 19.01 -24.67
C LYS A 116 7.17 18.79 -23.63
N LEU A 117 6.36 19.84 -23.39
CA LEU A 117 5.12 19.75 -22.62
C LEU A 117 4.09 18.87 -23.36
N GLU A 118 3.94 17.62 -22.94
CA GLU A 118 2.82 16.80 -23.37
C GLU A 118 1.60 16.98 -22.44
N ARG A 119 0.55 17.64 -22.95
CA ARG A 119 -0.79 17.55 -22.36
C ARG A 119 -1.34 16.13 -22.55
N ARG A 120 -1.20 15.26 -21.56
CA ARG A 120 -1.78 13.92 -21.59
C ARG A 120 -3.29 13.98 -21.30
N ARG A 121 -4.11 13.81 -22.34
CA ARG A 121 -5.56 13.68 -22.21
C ARG A 121 -5.88 12.32 -21.57
N TYR A 122 -6.30 12.33 -20.31
CA TYR A 122 -6.86 11.15 -19.64
C TYR A 122 -8.27 10.88 -20.20
N ARG A 123 -8.40 9.93 -21.14
CA ARG A 123 -9.70 9.39 -21.55
C ARG A 123 -10.16 8.38 -20.50
N ARG A 124 -11.34 8.62 -19.93
CA ARG A 124 -12.01 7.78 -18.93
C ARG A 124 -12.65 6.57 -19.62
N THR A 125 -11.85 5.71 -20.24
CA THR A 125 -12.33 4.42 -20.76
C THR A 125 -12.11 3.39 -19.67
N LEU A 126 -13.21 2.90 -19.10
CA LEU A 126 -13.19 1.95 -17.99
C LEU A 126 -12.63 0.59 -18.47
N HIS A 127 -11.85 -0.02 -17.59
CA HIS A 127 -11.40 -1.42 -17.58
C HIS A 127 -10.06 -1.73 -18.27
N ARG A 128 -9.10 -2.22 -17.47
CA ARG A 128 -7.78 -2.70 -17.89
C ARG A 128 -7.80 -4.23 -17.92
N CYS A 129 -7.57 -4.81 -19.09
CA CYS A 129 -7.33 -6.24 -19.24
C CYS A 129 -5.89 -6.48 -19.68
N ARG A 130 -5.13 -7.24 -18.90
CA ARG A 130 -3.76 -7.67 -19.23
C ARG A 130 -3.50 -9.11 -18.83
N VAL A 131 -2.77 -9.80 -19.69
CA VAL A 131 -2.30 -11.15 -19.44
C VAL A 131 -0.84 -11.08 -19.02
N PHE A 132 -0.49 -11.83 -17.98
CA PHE A 132 0.87 -12.11 -17.54
C PHE A 132 1.06 -13.62 -17.58
N GLN A 133 2.17 -14.10 -18.11
CA GLN A 133 2.48 -15.52 -18.27
C GLN A 133 3.91 -15.77 -17.85
N GLN A 134 4.14 -16.91 -17.19
CA GLN A 134 5.47 -17.33 -16.75
C GLN A 134 6.17 -16.24 -15.92
N GLN A 135 5.42 -15.59 -15.03
CA GLN A 135 5.92 -14.54 -14.15
C GLN A 135 5.48 -14.77 -12.71
N SER A 136 6.36 -14.49 -11.76
CA SER A 136 6.01 -14.42 -10.34
C SER A 136 5.31 -13.10 -10.01
N ALA A 137 4.63 -13.04 -8.86
CA ALA A 137 3.94 -11.81 -8.43
C ALA A 137 4.89 -10.60 -8.32
N LYS A 138 6.12 -10.81 -7.82
CA LYS A 138 7.18 -9.79 -7.81
C LYS A 138 7.43 -9.23 -9.22
N GLN A 139 7.66 -10.10 -10.19
CA GLN A 139 7.95 -9.71 -11.57
C GLN A 139 6.76 -8.96 -12.21
N ILE A 140 5.53 -9.39 -11.90
CA ILE A 140 4.32 -8.70 -12.37
C ILE A 140 4.25 -7.29 -11.78
N ILE A 141 4.43 -7.13 -10.47
CA ILE A 141 4.40 -5.82 -9.80
C ILE A 141 5.49 -4.90 -10.38
N GLU A 142 6.73 -5.40 -10.48
CA GLU A 142 7.86 -4.68 -11.07
C GLU A 142 7.55 -4.23 -12.50
N SER A 143 7.01 -5.12 -13.34
CA SER A 143 6.63 -4.78 -14.71
C SER A 143 5.58 -3.66 -14.75
N ILE A 144 4.61 -3.66 -13.83
CA ILE A 144 3.55 -2.65 -13.78
C ILE A 144 4.14 -1.29 -13.40
N LEU A 145 5.05 -1.25 -12.41
CA LEU A 145 5.71 -0.02 -11.96
C LEU A 145 6.57 0.59 -13.07
N LEU A 146 7.43 -0.21 -13.69
CA LEU A 146 8.31 0.23 -14.80
C LEU A 146 7.49 0.73 -16.00
N ASN A 147 6.39 0.05 -16.33
CA ASN A 147 5.47 0.47 -17.39
C ASN A 147 4.84 1.87 -17.13
N ASP A 148 4.70 2.27 -15.86
CA ASP A 148 4.23 3.60 -15.48
C ASP A 148 5.36 4.63 -15.28
N LYS A 149 6.55 4.33 -15.82
CA LYS A 149 7.74 5.19 -15.76
C LYS A 149 8.24 5.44 -14.33
N PHE A 150 8.01 4.51 -13.41
CA PHE A 150 8.81 4.47 -12.20
C PHE A 150 10.24 4.07 -12.55
N MET A 151 11.21 4.70 -11.90
CA MET A 151 12.62 4.35 -12.01
C MET A 151 12.98 3.29 -10.97
N ASP A 152 14.02 2.50 -11.22
CA ASP A 152 14.46 1.41 -10.34
C ASP A 152 14.72 1.85 -8.89
N HIS A 153 15.18 3.10 -8.68
CA HIS A 153 15.45 3.64 -7.35
C HIS A 153 14.18 4.11 -6.60
N GLN A 154 13.00 4.05 -7.21
CA GLN A 154 11.73 4.49 -6.61
C GLN A 154 10.93 3.34 -5.98
N PHE A 155 11.42 2.11 -6.07
CA PHE A 155 10.83 0.97 -5.39
C PHE A 155 11.91 -0.05 -5.02
N GLU A 156 11.65 -0.83 -3.97
CA GLU A 156 12.57 -1.84 -3.48
C GLU A 156 11.78 -3.08 -3.04
N PHE A 157 12.31 -4.27 -3.32
CA PHE A 157 11.74 -5.54 -2.84
C PHE A 157 12.65 -6.15 -1.78
N LYS A 158 12.18 -6.17 -0.53
CA LYS A 158 12.78 -6.86 0.60
C LYS A 158 11.91 -8.09 0.89
N LEU A 159 12.23 -9.22 0.25
CA LEU A 159 11.41 -10.42 0.32
C LEU A 159 12.27 -11.60 0.77
N ARG A 160 11.81 -12.36 1.77
CA ARG A 160 12.48 -13.58 2.23
C ARG A 160 12.05 -14.81 1.45
N ARG A 161 10.84 -14.80 0.91
CA ARG A 161 10.25 -15.94 0.22
C ARG A 161 10.57 -15.93 -1.27
N ASP A 162 10.79 -17.12 -1.82
CA ASP A 162 10.74 -17.35 -3.26
C ASP A 162 9.28 -17.54 -3.69
N TYR A 163 8.82 -16.66 -4.58
CA TYR A 163 7.43 -16.65 -5.05
C TYR A 163 7.28 -17.56 -6.26
N PRO A 164 6.20 -18.38 -6.33
CA PRO A 164 5.98 -19.26 -7.46
C PRO A 164 5.81 -18.44 -8.75
N VAL A 165 6.33 -19.00 -9.83
CA VAL A 165 6.06 -18.49 -11.18
C VAL A 165 4.69 -18.98 -11.60
N HIS A 166 3.82 -18.04 -11.99
CA HIS A 166 2.47 -18.36 -12.42
C HIS A 166 2.44 -18.58 -13.92
N ASP A 167 1.86 -19.70 -14.37
CA ASP A 167 1.67 -19.98 -15.79
C ASP A 167 0.84 -18.91 -16.48
N PHE A 168 -0.20 -18.43 -15.77
CA PHE A 168 -1.13 -17.44 -16.27
C PHE A 168 -1.74 -16.61 -15.13
N ARG A 169 -1.72 -15.30 -15.26
CA ARG A 169 -2.45 -14.34 -14.43
C ARG A 169 -3.13 -13.31 -15.32
N LEU A 170 -4.37 -12.97 -15.00
CA LEU A 170 -5.17 -11.99 -15.73
C LEU A 170 -5.55 -10.83 -14.83
N GLN A 171 -5.03 -9.65 -15.12
CA GLN A 171 -5.60 -8.40 -14.62
C GLN A 171 -6.90 -8.18 -15.39
N TYR A 172 -8.06 -8.39 -14.79
CA TYR A 172 -9.37 -8.22 -15.45
C TYR A 172 -10.14 -7.05 -14.87
N GLN A 173 -10.37 -6.03 -15.69
CA GLN A 173 -11.21 -4.86 -15.38
C GLN A 173 -10.85 -4.07 -14.11
N ILE A 174 -9.64 -4.24 -13.59
CA ILE A 174 -9.14 -3.64 -12.34
C ILE A 174 -8.01 -2.65 -12.63
N SER A 175 -7.83 -1.62 -11.78
CA SER A 175 -6.73 -0.66 -11.94
C SER A 175 -5.37 -1.30 -11.67
N ASP A 176 -4.27 -0.63 -12.00
CA ASP A 176 -2.94 -1.17 -11.71
C ASP A 176 -2.65 -1.18 -10.22
N LEU A 177 -3.04 -0.12 -9.51
CA LEU A 177 -2.85 -0.04 -8.07
C LEU A 177 -3.64 -1.14 -7.36
N ASP A 178 -4.90 -1.34 -7.77
CA ASP A 178 -5.75 -2.35 -7.14
C ASP A 178 -5.31 -3.78 -7.50
N TYR A 179 -4.74 -3.99 -8.68
CA TYR A 179 -4.16 -5.27 -9.05
C TYR A 179 -2.85 -5.56 -8.29
N ILE A 180 -1.99 -4.56 -8.09
CA ILE A 180 -0.81 -4.69 -7.22
C ILE A 180 -1.26 -5.06 -5.81
N ARG A 181 -2.28 -4.37 -5.27
CA ARG A 181 -2.85 -4.68 -3.95
C ARG A 181 -3.41 -6.10 -3.88
N LEU A 182 -4.10 -6.57 -4.92
CA LEU A 182 -4.60 -7.94 -5.01
C LEU A 182 -3.45 -8.97 -5.00
N LEU A 183 -2.38 -8.73 -5.76
CA LEU A 183 -1.21 -9.59 -5.75
C LEU A 183 -0.53 -9.60 -4.37
N CYS A 184 -0.39 -8.42 -3.77
CA CYS A 184 0.09 -8.25 -2.40
C CYS A 184 -0.75 -9.03 -1.38
N GLU A 185 -2.08 -8.96 -1.49
CA GLU A 185 -3.02 -9.70 -0.65
C GLU A 185 -2.88 -11.21 -0.82
N GLN A 186 -2.84 -11.71 -2.06
CA GLN A 186 -2.78 -13.14 -2.38
C GLN A 186 -1.43 -13.79 -2.08
N GLU A 187 -0.35 -13.01 -2.07
CA GLU A 187 1.00 -13.55 -1.90
C GLU A 187 1.58 -13.21 -0.52
N GLY A 188 0.87 -12.40 0.26
CA GLY A 188 1.31 -11.96 1.59
C GLY A 188 2.32 -10.82 1.57
N ILE A 189 2.50 -10.12 0.45
CA ILE A 189 3.41 -8.99 0.34
C ILE A 189 2.69 -7.74 0.83
N TYR A 190 3.30 -6.96 1.71
CA TYR A 190 2.85 -5.61 2.03
C TYR A 190 3.79 -4.58 1.41
N PHE A 191 3.35 -3.32 1.36
CA PHE A 191 4.24 -2.23 0.97
C PHE A 191 3.98 -0.97 1.77
N TYR A 192 4.97 -0.11 1.86
CA TYR A 192 4.84 1.21 2.47
C TYR A 192 5.79 2.19 1.76
N THR A 193 5.69 3.48 2.09
CA THR A 193 6.51 4.51 1.44
C THR A 193 7.54 5.06 2.42
N GLU A 194 8.80 5.11 1.98
CA GLU A 194 9.90 5.77 2.70
C GLU A 194 10.38 7.00 1.94
N GLN A 195 10.91 7.97 2.68
CA GLN A 195 11.57 9.14 2.10
C GLN A 195 13.00 8.76 1.70
N GLY A 196 13.25 8.63 0.39
CA GLY A 196 14.59 8.42 -0.16
C GLY A 196 15.31 9.72 -0.51
N LYS A 197 16.61 9.61 -0.87
CA LYS A 197 17.46 10.76 -1.25
C LYS A 197 16.92 11.55 -2.46
N HIS A 198 16.38 10.83 -3.45
CA HIS A 198 15.89 11.41 -4.70
C HIS A 198 14.36 11.56 -4.75
N GLY A 199 13.67 11.15 -3.69
CA GLY A 199 12.21 11.18 -3.59
C GLY A 199 11.69 9.92 -2.90
N ASP A 200 10.37 9.74 -2.98
CA ASP A 200 9.69 8.64 -2.30
C ASP A 200 10.09 7.29 -2.90
N VAL A 201 10.33 6.31 -2.03
CA VAL A 201 10.64 4.92 -2.38
C VAL A 201 9.53 4.03 -1.84
N VAL A 202 8.93 3.20 -2.70
CA VAL A 202 7.94 2.19 -2.29
C VAL A 202 8.66 0.90 -1.92
N VAL A 203 8.64 0.55 -0.64
CA VAL A 203 9.28 -0.66 -0.13
C VAL A 203 8.24 -1.77 -0.04
N PHE A 204 8.48 -2.89 -0.74
CA PHE A 204 7.69 -4.11 -0.65
C PHE A 204 8.37 -5.09 0.32
N GLY A 205 7.61 -5.58 1.30
CA GLY A 205 8.07 -6.46 2.38
C GLY A 205 7.17 -7.68 2.59
N ASP A 206 7.70 -8.78 3.12
CA ASP A 206 6.92 -9.99 3.43
C ASP A 206 7.18 -10.60 4.82
N ASP A 207 8.00 -9.96 5.64
CA ASP A 207 8.39 -10.48 6.96
C ASP A 207 8.58 -9.34 7.98
N ILE A 208 8.60 -9.68 9.26
CA ILE A 208 8.81 -8.71 10.35
C ILE A 208 10.19 -8.04 10.30
N ASP A 209 11.18 -8.70 9.68
CA ASP A 209 12.54 -8.18 9.52
C ASP A 209 12.61 -6.94 8.60
N HIS A 210 11.56 -6.70 7.82
CA HIS A 210 11.47 -5.58 6.89
C HIS A 210 10.71 -4.38 7.44
N TYR A 211 10.33 -4.43 8.72
CA TYR A 211 9.90 -3.25 9.47
C TYR A 211 11.08 -2.30 9.74
N VAL A 212 10.75 -1.05 10.09
CA VAL A 212 11.73 0.01 10.34
C VAL A 212 12.06 0.08 11.84
N TYR A 213 13.11 -0.62 12.25
CA TYR A 213 13.59 -0.67 13.64
C TYR A 213 14.51 0.48 14.03
N THR A 214 15.28 1.03 13.09
CA THR A 214 16.38 1.98 13.36
C THR A 214 16.13 3.36 12.74
N PRO A 215 16.45 4.47 13.44
CA PRO A 215 16.83 4.52 14.87
C PRO A 215 15.69 4.02 15.76
N GLU A 216 15.96 3.62 17.00
CA GLU A 216 14.88 3.17 17.88
C GLU A 216 13.91 4.31 18.19
N LEU A 217 12.60 4.08 18.01
CA LEU A 217 11.56 5.04 18.36
C LEU A 217 10.86 4.60 19.65
N LYS A 218 11.34 5.15 20.77
CA LYS A 218 10.75 4.97 22.09
C LYS A 218 10.26 6.30 22.63
N VAL A 219 8.97 6.39 22.94
CA VAL A 219 8.31 7.63 23.38
C VAL A 219 7.54 7.41 24.67
N PRO A 220 7.39 8.42 25.53
CA PRO A 220 6.55 8.31 26.72
C PRO A 220 5.05 8.23 26.38
N TYR A 221 4.29 7.53 27.22
CA TYR A 221 2.83 7.61 27.29
C TYR A 221 2.41 8.61 28.37
N ARG A 222 1.71 9.67 27.97
CA ARG A 222 1.29 10.78 28.87
C ARG A 222 -0.13 11.16 28.54
N GLU A 223 -1.08 10.75 29.38
CA GLU A 223 -2.47 11.19 29.23
C GLU A 223 -2.56 12.72 29.28
N ASN A 224 -3.53 13.30 28.56
CA ASN A 224 -3.77 14.74 28.51
C ASN A 224 -4.31 15.33 29.84
N ALA A 225 -3.70 14.99 30.97
CA ALA A 225 -4.13 15.34 32.32
C ALA A 225 -3.47 16.61 32.90
N GLY A 226 -2.59 17.30 32.17
CA GLY A 226 -2.19 18.68 32.52
C GLY A 226 -0.75 19.08 32.18
N LEU A 227 -0.61 20.37 31.81
CA LEU A 227 0.56 21.27 31.78
C LEU A 227 1.92 20.83 31.20
N GLU A 228 2.14 19.56 30.84
CA GLU A 228 3.34 19.15 30.10
C GLU A 228 3.17 19.39 28.59
N ALA A 229 3.33 20.65 28.19
CA ALA A 229 3.48 21.01 26.79
C ALA A 229 4.97 20.96 26.41
N GLY A 230 5.34 20.13 25.43
CA GLY A 230 6.64 20.24 24.75
C GLY A 230 7.47 18.96 24.60
N THR A 231 6.96 17.77 24.93
CA THR A 231 7.66 16.50 24.63
C THR A 231 6.83 15.65 23.68
N GLU A 232 7.48 14.97 22.74
CA GLU A 232 6.81 13.97 21.89
C GLU A 232 6.34 12.80 22.75
N ALA A 233 5.04 12.52 22.75
CA ALA A 233 4.40 11.51 23.58
C ALA A 233 3.16 10.93 22.90
N VAL A 234 2.77 9.74 23.33
CA VAL A 234 1.44 9.17 23.04
C VAL A 234 0.47 9.62 24.14
N PHE A 235 -0.67 10.19 23.75
CA PHE A 235 -1.62 10.82 24.67
C PHE A 235 -2.84 9.96 25.01
N ALA A 236 -3.17 9.03 24.11
CA ALA A 236 -4.28 8.12 24.27
C ALA A 236 -3.97 6.85 23.49
N LEU A 237 -4.35 5.70 24.06
CA LEU A 237 -4.19 4.39 23.46
C LEU A 237 -5.42 3.55 23.75
N GLU A 238 -6.02 3.00 22.70
CA GLU A 238 -7.12 2.05 22.76
C GLU A 238 -6.67 0.72 22.17
N THR A 239 -7.02 -0.39 22.81
CA THR A 239 -6.78 -1.74 22.29
C THR A 239 -8.10 -2.33 21.82
N HIS A 240 -8.18 -2.61 20.52
CA HIS A 240 -9.32 -3.25 19.88
C HIS A 240 -8.96 -4.71 19.62
N THR A 241 -9.76 -5.64 20.15
CA THR A 241 -9.56 -7.07 19.97
C THR A 241 -10.78 -7.73 19.36
N GLU A 242 -10.55 -8.63 18.39
CA GLU A 242 -11.61 -9.37 17.70
C GLU A 242 -11.29 -10.87 17.74
N VAL A 243 -12.32 -11.70 17.91
CA VAL A 243 -12.16 -13.16 17.79
C VAL A 243 -11.88 -13.49 16.33
N VAL A 244 -10.81 -14.25 16.09
CA VAL A 244 -10.40 -14.72 14.77
C VAL A 244 -10.40 -16.25 14.70
N PRO A 245 -10.41 -16.85 13.49
CA PRO A 245 -10.27 -18.29 13.31
C PRO A 245 -9.09 -18.89 14.09
N GLN A 246 -9.29 -20.06 14.68
CA GLN A 246 -8.24 -20.83 15.39
C GLN A 246 -7.30 -21.54 14.43
N SER A 247 -7.81 -21.95 13.27
CA SER A 247 -7.02 -22.49 12.18
C SER A 247 -7.72 -22.21 10.85
N VAL A 248 -7.02 -22.36 9.74
CA VAL A 248 -7.62 -22.28 8.40
C VAL A 248 -7.32 -23.56 7.66
N LEU A 249 -8.36 -24.23 7.15
CA LEU A 249 -8.24 -25.42 6.31
C LEU A 249 -8.56 -25.05 4.86
N VAL A 250 -7.60 -25.28 3.97
CA VAL A 250 -7.75 -25.05 2.54
C VAL A 250 -7.76 -26.35 1.77
N ALA A 251 -8.44 -26.37 0.62
CA ALA A 251 -8.39 -27.49 -0.29
C ALA A 251 -8.61 -27.03 -1.73
N ASP A 252 -7.97 -27.71 -2.67
CA ASP A 252 -8.21 -27.46 -4.09
C ASP A 252 -7.97 -28.71 -4.94
N TYR A 253 -8.37 -28.61 -6.20
CA TYR A 253 -8.25 -29.60 -7.23
C TYR A 253 -7.25 -29.13 -8.30
N ASN A 254 -6.25 -29.96 -8.58
CA ASN A 254 -5.34 -29.76 -9.70
C ASN A 254 -5.75 -30.67 -10.87
N PRO A 255 -6.21 -30.13 -12.01
CA PRO A 255 -6.60 -30.92 -13.18
C PRO A 255 -5.48 -31.81 -13.75
N LEU A 256 -4.21 -31.43 -13.57
CA LEU A 256 -3.06 -32.19 -14.05
C LEU A 256 -2.75 -33.41 -13.16
N VAL A 257 -3.21 -33.39 -11.91
CA VAL A 257 -3.00 -34.44 -10.90
C VAL A 257 -4.34 -34.80 -10.26
N ALA A 258 -5.30 -35.22 -11.09
CA ALA A 258 -6.69 -35.31 -10.71
C ALA A 258 -7.02 -36.37 -9.64
N TRP A 259 -6.12 -37.31 -9.36
CA TRP A 259 -6.31 -38.36 -8.35
C TRP A 259 -6.01 -37.88 -6.92
N GLU A 260 -5.38 -36.73 -6.75
CA GLU A 260 -5.00 -36.19 -5.45
C GLU A 260 -5.69 -34.85 -5.22
N ARG A 261 -6.21 -34.68 -4.00
CA ARG A 261 -6.78 -33.41 -3.55
C ARG A 261 -5.81 -32.77 -2.57
N PHE A 262 -5.14 -31.71 -3.01
CA PHE A 262 -4.23 -30.96 -2.14
C PHE A 262 -5.04 -30.19 -1.11
N LYS A 263 -4.78 -30.48 0.17
CA LYS A 263 -5.40 -29.84 1.31
C LYS A 263 -4.39 -29.69 2.43
N ASP A 264 -4.46 -28.60 3.18
CA ASP A 264 -3.63 -28.40 4.36
C ASP A 264 -4.33 -27.47 5.36
N GLU A 265 -3.93 -27.56 6.62
CA GLU A 265 -4.45 -26.77 7.72
C GLU A 265 -3.30 -26.04 8.42
N ALA A 266 -3.51 -24.76 8.74
CA ALA A 266 -2.54 -23.99 9.50
C ALA A 266 -3.16 -23.35 10.74
N ASN A 267 -2.45 -23.47 11.86
CA ASN A 267 -2.60 -22.66 13.06
C ASN A 267 -1.23 -22.09 13.40
N VAL A 268 -1.02 -20.79 13.11
CA VAL A 268 0.24 -20.08 13.42
C VAL A 268 0.30 -19.54 14.85
N ALA A 269 -0.82 -19.53 15.57
CA ALA A 269 -0.96 -18.98 16.92
C ALA A 269 -1.43 -20.07 17.90
N ILE A 270 -0.70 -21.19 17.94
CA ILE A 270 -1.09 -22.41 18.66
C ILE A 270 -1.37 -22.16 20.16
N ASN A 271 -0.64 -21.22 20.77
CA ASN A 271 -0.76 -20.88 22.18
C ASN A 271 -1.85 -19.83 22.48
N ASP A 272 -2.52 -19.31 21.45
CA ASP A 272 -3.55 -18.28 21.62
C ASP A 272 -4.92 -18.93 21.87
N THR A 273 -5.37 -18.80 23.12
CA THR A 273 -6.65 -19.36 23.60
C THR A 273 -7.87 -18.53 23.24
N THR A 274 -7.69 -17.35 22.63
CA THR A 274 -8.77 -16.41 22.28
C THR A 274 -9.29 -16.59 20.85
N THR A 275 -8.76 -17.57 20.13
CA THR A 275 -9.15 -17.91 18.76
C THR A 275 -10.24 -18.99 18.75
N TYR A 276 -11.08 -19.00 17.71
CA TYR A 276 -12.17 -19.98 17.63
C TYR A 276 -12.54 -20.37 16.20
N GLY A 277 -12.82 -21.66 16.00
CA GLY A 277 -13.39 -22.19 14.77
C GLY A 277 -12.36 -22.44 13.66
N GLN A 278 -12.81 -23.18 12.64
CA GLN A 278 -11.99 -23.65 11.53
C GLN A 278 -12.74 -23.43 10.21
N PRO A 279 -12.62 -22.26 9.56
CA PRO A 279 -13.11 -22.05 8.21
C PRO A 279 -12.48 -23.05 7.24
N TYR A 280 -13.36 -23.64 6.42
CA TYR A 280 -13.00 -24.49 5.30
C TYR A 280 -13.14 -23.72 3.99
N ILE A 281 -12.05 -23.60 3.24
CA ILE A 281 -12.00 -22.79 2.02
C ILE A 281 -11.59 -23.68 0.85
N TYR A 282 -12.40 -23.67 -0.20
CA TYR A 282 -12.17 -24.43 -1.42
C TYR A 282 -11.98 -23.51 -2.62
N GLY A 283 -11.06 -23.86 -3.53
CA GLY A 283 -10.80 -23.07 -4.74
C GLY A 283 -9.77 -21.95 -4.56
N THR A 284 -8.77 -22.19 -3.71
CA THR A 284 -7.70 -21.24 -3.39
C THR A 284 -6.57 -21.16 -4.45
N ASN A 285 -6.69 -21.94 -5.51
CA ASN A 285 -5.82 -22.05 -6.69
C ASN A 285 -4.39 -22.53 -6.40
N HIS A 286 -4.15 -23.27 -5.32
CA HIS A 286 -2.87 -23.95 -5.12
C HIS A 286 -2.79 -25.22 -5.97
N LEU A 287 -1.64 -25.43 -6.61
CA LEU A 287 -1.42 -26.55 -7.53
C LEU A 287 -0.58 -27.69 -6.93
N SER A 288 -0.13 -27.56 -5.68
CA SER A 288 0.72 -28.53 -4.98
C SER A 288 0.41 -28.56 -3.49
N GLN A 289 0.91 -29.59 -2.79
CA GLN A 289 0.79 -29.69 -1.34
C GLN A 289 1.52 -28.55 -0.61
N ASP A 290 2.71 -28.15 -1.07
CA ASP A 290 3.43 -27.00 -0.50
C ASP A 290 2.66 -25.70 -0.69
N GLY A 291 1.96 -25.55 -1.83
CA GLY A 291 1.06 -24.43 -2.08
C GLY A 291 -0.13 -24.42 -1.12
N ALA A 292 -0.72 -25.59 -0.84
CA ALA A 292 -1.81 -25.73 0.14
C ALA A 292 -1.36 -25.32 1.55
N ARG A 293 -0.18 -25.79 1.98
CA ARG A 293 0.41 -25.42 3.27
C ARG A 293 0.62 -23.92 3.39
N TRP A 294 1.21 -23.33 2.35
CA TRP A 294 1.44 -21.89 2.33
C TRP A 294 0.13 -21.09 2.37
N GLU A 295 -0.86 -21.46 1.57
CA GLU A 295 -2.12 -20.74 1.50
C GLU A 295 -2.88 -20.78 2.83
N ALA A 296 -2.93 -21.95 3.49
CA ALA A 296 -3.49 -22.08 4.83
C ALA A 296 -2.76 -21.16 5.82
N GLN A 297 -1.42 -21.19 5.79
CA GLN A 297 -0.58 -20.35 6.65
C GLN A 297 -0.85 -18.86 6.40
N LEU A 298 -0.81 -18.40 5.14
CA LEU A 298 -1.02 -17.00 4.77
C LEU A 298 -2.38 -16.49 5.27
N ARG A 299 -3.44 -17.28 5.10
CA ARG A 299 -4.78 -16.90 5.56
C ARG A 299 -4.87 -16.80 7.08
N HIS A 300 -4.25 -17.74 7.80
CA HIS A 300 -4.23 -17.67 9.26
C HIS A 300 -3.34 -16.53 9.77
N GLU A 301 -2.18 -16.28 9.15
CA GLU A 301 -1.34 -15.10 9.42
C GLU A 301 -2.14 -13.81 9.19
N ALA A 302 -2.91 -13.72 8.10
CA ALA A 302 -3.77 -12.57 7.81
C ALA A 302 -4.94 -12.41 8.78
N ALA A 303 -5.44 -13.48 9.39
CA ALA A 303 -6.42 -13.36 10.46
C ALA A 303 -5.77 -12.83 11.75
N ILE A 304 -4.69 -13.47 12.19
CA ILE A 304 -3.97 -13.14 13.43
C ILE A 304 -3.37 -11.73 13.42
N ALA A 305 -2.89 -11.25 12.27
CA ALA A 305 -2.34 -9.90 12.14
C ALA A 305 -3.33 -8.80 12.56
N TRP A 306 -4.64 -9.06 12.46
CA TRP A 306 -5.70 -8.08 12.74
C TRP A 306 -6.53 -8.39 13.99
N GLN A 307 -6.19 -9.45 14.73
CA GLN A 307 -6.88 -9.82 15.97
C GLN A 307 -6.69 -8.78 17.08
N VAL A 308 -5.50 -8.14 17.15
CA VAL A 308 -5.19 -7.07 18.10
C VAL A 308 -4.75 -5.84 17.32
N VAL A 309 -5.53 -4.76 17.42
CA VAL A 309 -5.23 -3.48 16.77
C VAL A 309 -5.25 -2.38 17.82
N TYR A 310 -4.16 -1.63 17.89
CA TYR A 310 -4.06 -0.46 18.74
C TYR A 310 -4.45 0.79 17.95
N HIS A 311 -5.27 1.64 18.55
CA HIS A 311 -5.55 2.99 18.06
C HIS A 311 -4.94 3.99 19.03
N GLY A 312 -4.04 4.84 18.54
CA GLY A 312 -3.37 5.83 19.38
C GLY A 312 -3.49 7.25 18.87
N GLN A 313 -3.33 8.21 19.78
CA GLN A 313 -3.17 9.64 19.48
C GLN A 313 -1.81 10.11 20.00
N SER A 314 -1.10 10.91 19.22
CA SER A 314 0.24 11.40 19.61
C SER A 314 0.59 12.73 18.93
N ASN A 315 1.71 13.32 19.32
CA ASN A 315 2.40 14.40 18.60
C ASN A 315 3.76 13.95 18.01
N VAL A 316 4.00 12.64 17.91
CA VAL A 316 5.28 12.07 17.45
C VAL A 316 5.40 12.18 15.92
N LEU A 317 6.31 13.03 15.41
CA LEU A 317 6.40 13.29 13.97
C LEU A 317 6.94 12.11 13.16
N GLU A 318 7.77 11.26 13.79
CA GLU A 318 8.43 10.12 13.14
C GLU A 318 7.49 8.97 12.76
N LEU A 319 6.25 8.94 13.27
CA LEU A 319 5.31 7.86 13.00
C LEU A 319 5.05 7.72 11.50
N ARG A 320 5.23 6.52 10.98
CA ARG A 320 5.04 6.19 9.56
C ARG A 320 4.70 4.71 9.44
N PRO A 321 3.96 4.28 8.40
CA PRO A 321 3.70 2.86 8.21
C PRO A 321 5.00 2.06 8.12
N GLY A 322 5.05 0.90 8.79
CA GLY A 322 6.26 0.06 8.89
C GLY A 322 7.18 0.40 10.06
N ARG A 323 7.01 1.56 10.71
CA ARG A 323 7.82 1.96 11.87
C ARG A 323 7.37 1.25 13.12
N ILE A 324 8.33 0.81 13.94
CA ILE A 324 8.04 0.26 15.26
C ILE A 324 8.04 1.39 16.29
N LEU A 325 6.96 1.46 17.06
CA LEU A 325 6.75 2.35 18.17
C LEU A 325 6.85 1.56 19.47
N ARG A 326 7.71 2.01 20.39
CA ARG A 326 7.75 1.55 21.77
C ARG A 326 7.29 2.65 22.70
N ILE A 327 6.51 2.30 23.70
CA ILE A 327 6.10 3.21 24.78
C ILE A 327 6.69 2.75 26.11
N ASP A 328 6.69 3.63 27.11
CA ASP A 328 7.12 3.34 28.48
C ASP A 328 6.03 2.67 29.33
N GLU A 329 4.96 2.20 28.69
CA GLU A 329 3.87 1.43 29.30
C GLU A 329 3.90 -0.03 28.81
N PRO A 330 3.68 -1.03 29.68
CA PRO A 330 3.65 -2.43 29.28
C PRO A 330 2.42 -2.74 28.43
N LEU A 331 2.65 -3.33 27.26
CA LEU A 331 1.59 -3.81 26.36
C LEU A 331 1.62 -5.35 26.32
N PRO A 332 0.67 -6.04 26.98
CA PRO A 332 0.68 -7.51 27.06
C PRO A 332 0.73 -8.21 25.70
N ASP A 333 -0.06 -7.72 24.72
CA ASP A 333 -0.12 -8.30 23.39
C ASP A 333 0.99 -7.81 22.45
N ALA A 334 1.83 -6.84 22.88
CA ALA A 334 2.87 -6.23 22.05
C ALA A 334 4.15 -5.93 22.84
N PRO A 335 4.80 -6.95 23.46
CA PRO A 335 5.94 -6.76 24.35
C PRO A 335 7.17 -6.17 23.64
N SER A 336 7.31 -6.44 22.33
CA SER A 336 8.41 -5.93 21.50
C SER A 336 8.15 -4.56 20.88
N GLY A 337 6.98 -3.97 21.16
CA GLY A 337 6.47 -2.74 20.54
C GLY A 337 5.35 -3.01 19.53
N GLN A 338 4.85 -1.93 18.96
CA GLN A 338 3.77 -1.96 17.96
C GLN A 338 4.33 -1.50 16.62
N VAL A 339 3.96 -2.15 15.52
CA VAL A 339 4.26 -1.66 14.17
C VAL A 339 3.11 -0.81 13.67
N ILE A 340 3.41 0.43 13.26
CA ILE A 340 2.44 1.36 12.72
C ILE A 340 1.96 0.83 11.36
N ILE A 341 0.65 0.68 11.20
CA ILE A 341 0.01 0.24 9.95
C ILE A 341 -0.76 1.37 9.27
N GLU A 342 -1.17 2.39 10.00
CA GLU A 342 -1.81 3.60 9.47
C GLU A 342 -1.46 4.80 10.36
N VAL A 343 -1.26 5.96 9.77
CA VAL A 343 -1.13 7.22 10.51
C VAL A 343 -1.80 8.35 9.75
N THR A 344 -2.50 9.21 10.46
CA THR A 344 -3.07 10.45 9.93
C THR A 344 -2.50 11.63 10.71
N HIS A 345 -1.62 12.39 10.09
CA HIS A 345 -1.07 13.62 10.62
C HIS A 345 -2.01 14.78 10.36
N SER A 346 -2.19 15.64 11.35
CA SER A 346 -3.08 16.80 11.27
C SER A 346 -2.41 18.02 11.89
N GLY A 347 -2.70 19.18 11.31
CA GLY A 347 -2.21 20.46 11.83
C GLY A 347 -2.78 21.62 11.04
N GLY A 348 -2.51 22.84 11.50
CA GLY A 348 -3.03 24.01 10.81
C GLY A 348 -2.63 25.33 11.45
N ARG A 349 -3.15 26.42 10.89
CA ARG A 349 -2.94 27.74 11.44
C ARG A 349 -3.66 27.85 12.78
N GLY A 350 -2.90 27.98 13.86
CA GLY A 350 -3.43 28.03 15.22
C GLY A 350 -3.87 26.67 15.79
N VAL A 351 -3.49 25.57 15.12
CA VAL A 351 -3.73 24.20 15.59
C VAL A 351 -2.39 23.47 15.60
N ALA A 352 -1.94 23.06 16.79
CA ALA A 352 -0.70 22.33 16.97
C ALA A 352 -0.72 21.01 16.17
N TYR A 353 0.47 20.52 15.84
CA TYR A 353 0.62 19.22 15.21
C TYR A 353 0.10 18.11 16.13
N SER A 354 -0.64 17.17 15.55
CA SER A 354 -1.04 15.93 16.19
C SER A 354 -1.19 14.85 15.13
N ASN A 355 -1.23 13.60 15.55
CA ASN A 355 -1.57 12.49 14.69
C ASN A 355 -2.44 11.46 15.43
N SER A 356 -3.19 10.70 14.65
CA SER A 356 -3.84 9.47 15.09
C SER A 356 -3.27 8.32 14.29
N TYR A 357 -2.98 7.20 14.93
CA TYR A 357 -2.39 6.04 14.28
C TYR A 357 -3.12 4.74 14.61
N LYS A 358 -2.94 3.76 13.74
CA LYS A 358 -3.27 2.36 13.99
C LYS A 358 -2.01 1.53 13.95
N ALA A 359 -1.91 0.56 14.85
CA ALA A 359 -0.77 -0.32 14.94
C ALA A 359 -1.20 -1.75 15.30
N ILE A 360 -0.33 -2.71 15.01
CA ILE A 360 -0.49 -4.11 15.43
C ILE A 360 0.76 -4.51 16.22
N PRO A 361 0.73 -5.60 17.01
CA PRO A 361 1.93 -6.14 17.64
C PRO A 361 3.08 -6.36 16.64
N SER A 362 4.29 -5.89 16.96
CA SER A 362 5.42 -5.91 16.01
C SER A 362 5.99 -7.31 15.74
N ASP A 363 5.69 -8.28 16.60
CA ASP A 363 6.05 -9.68 16.44
C ASP A 363 5.12 -10.43 15.46
N ARG A 364 4.00 -9.81 15.07
CA ARG A 364 3.09 -10.35 14.06
C ARG A 364 3.50 -9.87 12.67
N ARG A 365 3.50 -10.79 11.71
CA ARG A 365 3.66 -10.47 10.28
C ARG A 365 2.42 -9.74 9.79
N PHE A 366 2.59 -8.52 9.32
CA PHE A 366 1.50 -7.79 8.69
C PHE A 366 1.15 -8.47 7.36
N ARG A 367 -0.12 -8.76 7.18
CA ARG A 367 -0.72 -9.20 5.92
C ARG A 367 -1.92 -8.31 5.64
N LEU A 368 -2.18 -8.04 4.35
CA LEU A 368 -3.45 -7.41 3.98
C LEU A 368 -4.60 -8.32 4.40
N LYS A 369 -5.73 -7.73 4.81
CA LYS A 369 -6.96 -8.50 5.03
C LYS A 369 -7.35 -9.17 3.72
N ILE A 370 -7.50 -10.49 3.75
CA ILE A 370 -7.96 -11.27 2.60
C ILE A 370 -9.48 -11.12 2.49
N ASP A 371 -9.95 -10.54 1.39
CA ASP A 371 -11.36 -10.31 1.11
C ASP A 371 -11.70 -10.67 -0.34
N GLU A 372 -11.95 -11.96 -0.56
CA GLU A 372 -12.31 -12.53 -1.86
C GLU A 372 -13.59 -11.94 -2.46
N SER A 373 -14.44 -11.29 -1.65
CA SER A 373 -15.64 -10.64 -2.15
C SER A 373 -15.31 -9.47 -3.09
N LYS A 374 -14.15 -8.83 -2.87
CA LYS A 374 -13.65 -7.69 -3.66
C LYS A 374 -12.81 -8.10 -4.86
N TRP A 375 -12.45 -9.37 -4.98
CA TRP A 375 -11.62 -9.83 -6.10
C TRP A 375 -12.37 -9.70 -7.43
N PRO A 376 -11.67 -9.38 -8.53
CA PRO A 376 -12.30 -9.21 -9.83
C PRO A 376 -12.93 -10.52 -10.30
N LYS A 377 -14.19 -10.45 -10.74
CA LYS A 377 -14.98 -11.61 -11.20
C LYS A 377 -15.38 -11.43 -12.66
N ILE A 378 -15.31 -12.51 -13.42
CA ILE A 378 -15.89 -12.58 -14.77
C ILE A 378 -17.29 -13.16 -14.63
N HIS A 379 -18.30 -12.32 -14.82
CA HIS A 379 -19.69 -12.76 -14.81
C HIS A 379 -20.06 -13.33 -16.18
N GLY A 380 -20.24 -14.65 -16.26
CA GLY A 380 -20.61 -15.35 -17.50
C GLY A 380 -19.40 -15.76 -18.34
N ALA A 381 -19.63 -15.99 -19.63
CA ALA A 381 -18.60 -16.42 -20.58
C ALA A 381 -18.11 -15.25 -21.43
N LEU A 382 -16.81 -15.24 -21.75
CA LEU A 382 -16.21 -14.32 -22.71
C LEU A 382 -15.97 -15.05 -24.03
N SER A 383 -16.37 -14.43 -25.14
CA SER A 383 -16.01 -14.94 -26.47
C SER A 383 -14.52 -14.73 -26.73
N ALA A 384 -13.82 -15.78 -27.18
CA ALA A 384 -12.42 -15.72 -27.58
C ALA A 384 -12.24 -16.25 -29.01
N ARG A 385 -11.19 -15.79 -29.70
CA ARG A 385 -10.76 -16.33 -31.00
C ARG A 385 -9.61 -17.29 -30.75
N VAL A 386 -9.71 -18.51 -31.29
CA VAL A 386 -8.59 -19.46 -31.28
C VAL A 386 -7.49 -18.93 -32.20
N THR A 387 -6.28 -18.83 -31.66
CA THR A 387 -5.08 -18.38 -32.39
C THR A 387 -3.97 -19.41 -32.20
N SER A 388 -3.21 -19.68 -33.26
CA SER A 388 -1.94 -20.44 -33.19
C SER A 388 -0.79 -19.45 -33.39
N PRO A 389 0.39 -19.65 -32.77
CA PRO A 389 1.59 -18.98 -33.24
C PRO A 389 1.79 -19.30 -34.73
N VAL A 390 2.17 -18.29 -35.51
CA VAL A 390 2.65 -18.43 -36.90
C VAL A 390 4.14 -18.71 -36.85
#